data_AF-A0A950SX16-F1
#
_entry.id   AF-A0A950SX16-F1
#
_cell.length_a   1.000
_cell.length_b   1.000
_cell.length_c   1.000
_cell.angle_alpha   90.00
_cell.angle_beta   90.00
_cell.angle_gamma   90.00
#
_symmetry.space_group_name_H-M   'P 1'
#
loop_
_entity.id
_entity.type
_entity.pdbx_description
1 polymer ?
#
loop_
_entity_poly.entity_id
_entity_poly.type
_entity_poly.pdbx_seq_one_letter_code
_entity_poly.pdbx_strand_id
1 'polypeptide(L)'
;MGFIRLVVALVRPILFFLTSLAWRIIIGTLLIVGGIIYGINSHQVTYRQAPLGQYEILFADDGTYYLHLQGNQTYYIIKLADFTQMPDATALNSDQGFTSLIYQTIPEQASITLNGTHVSVTGYELVQFAVPATYQHPAESFATTEYEQHPQGFYDNRWVGAGILWGVALLFLAFSFLLRRILKKKPQDTASVFQNGASSLQVYTSPLQVSDVSTMDEGTFDWNLAAFPPEEAALDEEQVAFPPEETELDEDSSALSMEEIALRQKSADITTKRMAVHSVPKRPTQRNPSSHKLSRSRLKTY
;
A
#
# COMPACT_ATOMS: atom_id res chain seq x y z
N MET A 1 -2.50 -40.86 -25.98
CA MET A 1 -1.05 -40.54 -26.04
C MET A 1 -0.72 -39.04 -26.23
N GLY A 2 -1.63 -38.18 -26.72
CA GLY A 2 -1.33 -36.75 -26.94
C GLY A 2 -1.01 -35.94 -25.68
N PHE A 3 -1.73 -36.17 -24.57
CA PHE A 3 -1.56 -35.43 -23.32
C PHE A 3 -0.15 -35.57 -22.72
N ILE A 4 0.41 -36.78 -22.70
CA ILE A 4 1.76 -37.05 -22.16
C ILE A 4 2.83 -36.28 -22.96
N ARG A 5 2.70 -36.24 -24.29
CA ARG A 5 3.63 -35.49 -25.15
C ARG A 5 3.55 -33.98 -24.90
N LEU A 6 2.35 -33.46 -24.66
CA LEU A 6 2.13 -32.05 -24.31
C LEU A 6 2.76 -31.69 -22.97
N VAL A 7 2.57 -32.52 -21.93
CA VAL A 7 3.19 -32.30 -20.61
C VAL A 7 4.72 -32.31 -20.71
N VAL A 8 5.29 -33.30 -21.39
CA VAL A 8 6.75 -33.39 -21.58
C VAL A 8 7.30 -32.18 -22.35
N ALA A 9 6.55 -31.69 -23.36
CA ALA A 9 6.92 -30.50 -24.13
C ALA A 9 6.94 -29.22 -23.27
N LEU A 10 6.09 -29.11 -22.24
CA LEU A 10 6.06 -27.98 -21.31
C LEU A 10 7.12 -28.09 -20.19
N VAL A 11 7.41 -29.30 -19.70
CA VAL A 11 8.40 -29.51 -18.62
C VAL A 11 9.83 -29.23 -19.10
N ARG A 12 10.13 -29.55 -20.37
CA ARG A 12 11.48 -29.39 -20.93
C ARG A 12 12.00 -27.95 -20.96
N PRO A 13 11.25 -26.92 -21.41
CA PRO A 13 11.69 -25.54 -21.31
C PRO A 13 11.82 -25.12 -19.85
N ILE A 14 10.89 -25.49 -18.96
CA ILE A 14 10.96 -25.14 -17.53
C ILE A 14 12.27 -25.68 -16.91
N LEU A 15 12.64 -26.93 -17.18
CA LEU A 15 13.93 -27.50 -16.77
C LEU A 15 15.12 -26.75 -17.40
N PHE A 16 15.04 -26.35 -18.66
CA PHE A 16 16.08 -25.55 -19.30
C PHE A 16 16.23 -24.16 -18.63
N PHE A 17 15.13 -23.49 -18.29
CA PHE A 17 15.15 -22.23 -17.54
C PHE A 17 15.76 -22.42 -16.14
N LEU A 18 15.40 -23.48 -15.43
CA LEU A 18 15.92 -23.82 -14.10
C LEU A 18 17.41 -24.21 -14.12
N THR A 19 17.88 -24.83 -15.20
CA THR A 19 19.27 -25.30 -15.32
C THR A 19 20.21 -24.28 -15.97
N SER A 20 19.69 -23.34 -16.76
CA SER A 20 20.48 -22.27 -17.35
C SER A 20 21.04 -21.34 -16.27
N LEU A 21 22.34 -21.04 -16.33
CA LEU A 21 22.99 -20.13 -15.39
C LEU A 21 22.53 -18.68 -15.61
N ALA A 22 22.35 -18.27 -16.87
CA ALA A 22 21.91 -16.93 -17.21
C ALA A 22 20.55 -16.61 -16.57
N TRP A 23 19.60 -17.55 -16.65
CA TRP A 23 18.27 -17.34 -16.08
C TRP A 23 18.25 -17.26 -14.57
N ARG A 24 19.10 -18.04 -13.91
CA ARG A 24 19.18 -17.99 -12.44
C ARG A 24 19.76 -16.66 -11.96
N ILE A 25 20.74 -16.12 -12.68
CA ILE A 25 21.26 -14.78 -12.41
C ILE A 25 20.16 -13.74 -12.61
N ILE A 26 19.44 -13.78 -13.73
CA ILE A 26 18.35 -12.84 -14.02
C ILE A 26 17.29 -12.86 -12.92
N ILE A 27 16.80 -14.05 -12.53
CA ILE A 27 15.79 -14.19 -11.47
C ILE A 27 16.33 -13.67 -10.13
N GLY A 28 17.56 -14.02 -9.76
CA GLY A 28 18.20 -13.53 -8.54
C GLY A 28 18.31 -12.00 -8.53
N THR A 29 18.74 -11.39 -9.63
CA THR A 29 18.81 -9.93 -9.78
C THR A 29 17.43 -9.29 -9.70
N LEU A 30 16.40 -9.86 -10.34
CA LEU A 30 15.03 -9.35 -10.26
C LEU A 30 14.48 -9.41 -8.84
N LEU A 31 14.77 -10.47 -8.07
CA LEU A 31 14.36 -10.56 -6.66
C LEU A 31 15.05 -9.49 -5.79
N ILE A 32 16.33 -9.21 -6.03
CA ILE A 32 17.05 -8.13 -5.32
C ILE A 32 16.41 -6.78 -5.64
N VAL A 33 16.21 -6.46 -6.92
CA VAL A 33 15.60 -5.19 -7.36
C VAL A 33 14.17 -5.07 -6.83
N GLY A 34 13.38 -6.14 -6.91
CA GLY A 34 12.03 -6.18 -6.36
C GLY A 34 12.01 -5.97 -4.84
N GLY A 35 12.95 -6.56 -4.12
CA GLY A 35 13.13 -6.31 -2.68
C GLY A 35 13.46 -4.85 -2.37
N ILE A 36 14.35 -4.22 -3.14
CA ILE A 36 14.66 -2.78 -2.97
C ILE A 36 13.41 -1.95 -3.21
N ILE A 37 12.70 -2.16 -4.33
CA ILE A 37 11.47 -1.43 -4.66
C ILE A 37 10.41 -1.62 -3.56
N TYR A 38 10.31 -2.82 -2.99
CA TYR A 38 9.41 -3.09 -1.87
C TYR A 38 9.82 -2.33 -0.61
N GLY A 39 11.11 -2.31 -0.28
CA GLY A 39 11.66 -1.63 0.90
C GLY A 39 11.53 -0.11 0.86
N ILE A 40 11.79 0.52 -0.30
CA ILE A 40 11.68 1.98 -0.45
C ILE A 40 10.24 2.50 -0.37
N ASN A 41 9.24 1.63 -0.48
CA ASN A 41 7.82 1.98 -0.25
C ASN A 41 7.45 2.01 1.25
N SER A 42 8.44 1.91 2.15
CA SER A 42 8.22 2.18 3.57
C SER A 42 7.85 3.64 3.77
N HIS A 43 6.88 3.90 4.63
CA HIS A 43 6.37 5.26 4.84
C HIS A 43 5.86 5.42 6.28
N GLN A 44 5.82 6.66 6.73
CA GLN A 44 5.23 6.98 8.02
C GLN A 44 3.71 7.15 7.85
N VAL A 45 2.95 6.39 8.62
CA VAL A 45 1.52 6.56 8.77
C VAL A 45 1.29 7.61 9.84
N THR A 46 0.76 8.76 9.44
CA THR A 46 0.37 9.83 10.36
C THR A 46 -1.13 10.06 10.32
N TYR A 47 -1.69 10.41 11.47
CA TYR A 47 -3.11 10.68 11.63
C TYR A 47 -3.37 12.18 11.75
N ARG A 48 -4.50 12.63 11.20
CA ARG A 48 -4.96 14.01 11.29
C ARG A 48 -6.44 14.07 11.60
N GLN A 49 -6.84 15.14 12.27
CA GLN A 49 -8.25 15.41 12.53
C GLN A 49 -8.91 15.97 11.27
N ALA A 50 -10.06 15.42 10.89
CA ALA A 50 -10.88 15.97 9.82
C ALA A 50 -11.66 17.20 10.33
N PRO A 51 -11.97 18.17 9.46
CA PRO A 51 -12.87 19.27 9.79
C PRO A 51 -14.22 18.75 10.29
N LEU A 52 -14.80 19.40 11.29
CA LEU A 52 -16.16 19.09 11.74
C LEU A 52 -17.18 19.78 10.82
N GLY A 53 -18.29 19.12 10.52
CA GLY A 53 -19.33 19.68 9.64
C GLY A 53 -20.40 18.67 9.25
N GLN A 54 -21.26 19.06 8.30
CA GLN A 54 -22.28 18.18 7.73
C GLN A 54 -21.69 17.35 6.60
N TYR A 55 -21.69 16.04 6.79
CA TYR A 55 -21.18 15.06 5.83
C TYR A 55 -22.33 14.42 5.06
N GLU A 56 -22.22 14.39 3.74
CA GLU A 56 -23.02 13.52 2.89
C GLU A 56 -22.43 12.10 2.97
N ILE A 57 -23.27 11.11 3.25
CA ILE A 57 -22.84 9.73 3.42
C ILE A 57 -23.28 8.93 2.19
N LEU A 58 -22.29 8.39 1.47
CA LEU A 58 -22.50 7.51 0.34
C LEU A 58 -22.16 6.08 0.79
N PHE A 59 -23.04 5.13 0.50
CA PHE A 59 -22.85 3.73 0.84
C PHE A 59 -22.43 2.93 -0.40
N ALA A 60 -21.43 2.06 -0.25
CA ALA A 60 -21.08 1.05 -1.24
C ALA A 60 -21.48 -0.35 -0.77
N ASP A 61 -21.80 -1.22 -1.74
CA ASP A 61 -22.30 -2.58 -1.50
C ASP A 61 -21.28 -3.50 -0.77
N ASP A 62 -20.01 -3.10 -0.70
CA ASP A 62 -18.93 -3.82 -0.03
C ASP A 62 -18.82 -3.51 1.47
N GLY A 63 -19.71 -2.66 2.01
CA GLY A 63 -19.67 -2.24 3.41
C GLY A 63 -18.75 -1.04 3.68
N THR A 64 -18.30 -0.37 2.62
CA THR A 64 -17.55 0.88 2.71
C THR A 64 -18.51 2.08 2.72
N TYR A 65 -18.27 3.02 3.63
CA TYR A 65 -18.99 4.30 3.65
C TYR A 65 -18.03 5.41 3.23
N TYR A 66 -18.51 6.32 2.40
CA TYR A 66 -17.77 7.50 1.99
C TYR A 66 -18.46 8.72 2.59
N LEU A 67 -17.73 9.44 3.43
CA LEU A 67 -18.16 10.71 3.97
C LEU A 67 -17.62 11.84 3.10
N HIS A 68 -18.51 12.68 2.60
CA HIS A 68 -18.16 13.84 1.78
C HIS A 68 -18.58 15.11 2.52
N LEU A 69 -17.62 15.95 2.89
CA LEU A 69 -17.94 17.22 3.53
C LEU A 69 -18.48 18.19 2.48
N GLN A 70 -19.66 18.76 2.73
CA GLN A 70 -20.27 19.72 1.81
C GLN A 70 -19.32 20.90 1.55
N GLY A 71 -18.98 21.14 0.28
CA GLY A 71 -18.06 22.20 -0.14
C GLY A 71 -16.58 21.82 -0.22
N ASN A 72 -16.21 20.59 0.16
CA ASN A 72 -14.86 20.05 -0.04
C ASN A 72 -14.87 19.04 -1.21
N GLN A 73 -13.71 18.72 -1.80
CA GLN A 73 -13.56 17.62 -2.76
C GLN A 73 -12.98 16.34 -2.13
N THR A 74 -12.61 16.42 -0.85
CA THR A 74 -12.05 15.30 -0.09
C THR A 74 -13.14 14.36 0.40
N TYR A 75 -12.93 13.06 0.15
CA TYR A 75 -13.73 11.98 0.72
C TYR A 75 -13.00 11.35 1.90
N TYR A 76 -13.76 10.93 2.90
CA TYR A 76 -13.27 10.13 4.00
C TYR A 76 -13.90 8.74 3.96
N ILE A 77 -13.07 7.71 4.03
CA ILE A 77 -13.47 6.33 3.73
C ILE A 77 -13.55 5.56 5.04
N ILE A 78 -14.71 4.99 5.37
CA ILE A 78 -14.90 4.12 6.53
C ILE A 78 -15.06 2.70 6.01
N LYS A 79 -14.09 1.84 6.34
CA LYS A 79 -14.14 0.41 6.09
C LYS A 79 -14.62 -0.28 7.37
N LEU A 80 -15.90 -0.66 7.41
CA LEU A 80 -16.53 -1.14 8.65
C LEU A 80 -15.86 -2.38 9.25
N ALA A 81 -15.20 -3.19 8.42
CA ALA A 81 -14.49 -4.40 8.82
C ALA A 81 -13.22 -4.14 9.65
N ASP A 82 -12.66 -2.93 9.58
CA ASP A 82 -11.39 -2.59 10.23
C ASP A 82 -11.56 -2.04 11.65
N PHE A 83 -12.80 -1.72 12.04
CA PHE A 83 -13.15 -1.21 13.37
C PHE A 83 -13.31 -2.34 14.39
N THR A 84 -12.80 -2.12 15.61
CA THR A 84 -12.89 -3.10 16.71
C THR A 84 -14.33 -3.34 17.17
N GLN A 85 -15.14 -2.28 17.12
CA GLN A 85 -16.56 -2.29 17.39
C GLN A 85 -17.30 -1.87 16.13
N MET A 86 -18.23 -2.70 15.67
CA MET A 86 -19.03 -2.38 14.49
C MET A 86 -20.03 -1.27 14.84
N PRO A 87 -19.93 -0.07 14.24
CA PRO A 87 -20.89 0.98 14.47
C PRO A 87 -22.26 0.53 13.96
N ASP A 88 -23.31 0.78 14.75
CA ASP A 88 -24.67 0.59 14.27
C ASP A 88 -24.93 1.56 13.10
N ALA A 89 -25.70 1.11 12.11
CA ALA A 89 -26.09 1.95 10.97
C ALA A 89 -26.82 3.23 11.41
N THR A 90 -27.46 3.21 12.58
CA THR A 90 -28.08 4.38 13.21
C THR A 90 -27.07 5.43 13.64
N ALA A 91 -25.89 5.01 14.11
CA ALA A 91 -24.82 5.90 14.56
C ALA A 91 -24.21 6.68 13.38
N LEU A 92 -24.09 6.02 12.22
CA LEU A 92 -23.61 6.65 10.99
C LEU A 92 -24.63 7.59 10.36
N ASN A 93 -25.93 7.27 10.44
CA ASN A 93 -27.01 8.10 9.86
C ASN A 93 -27.52 9.21 10.79
N SER A 94 -26.70 9.68 11.75
CA SER A 94 -27.13 10.71 12.70
C SER A 94 -27.11 12.10 12.04
N ASP A 95 -28.26 12.78 12.03
CA ASP A 95 -28.37 14.19 11.61
C ASP A 95 -27.53 15.15 12.47
N GLN A 96 -27.04 14.68 13.62
CA GLN A 96 -26.21 15.45 14.55
C GLN A 96 -24.75 15.57 14.09
N GLY A 97 -24.35 14.83 13.04
CA GLY A 97 -22.98 14.80 12.54
C GLY A 97 -22.02 14.06 13.47
N PHE A 98 -20.71 14.30 13.28
CA PHE A 98 -19.63 13.68 14.03
C PHE A 98 -19.00 14.69 15.01
N THR A 99 -18.63 14.23 16.21
CA THR A 99 -17.91 15.07 17.20
C THR A 99 -16.40 14.98 17.04
N SER A 100 -15.89 13.88 16.51
CA SER A 100 -14.49 13.69 16.16
C SER A 100 -14.38 12.79 14.95
N LEU A 101 -13.43 13.11 14.08
CA LEU A 101 -13.07 12.34 12.89
C LEU A 101 -11.56 12.38 12.77
N ILE A 102 -10.91 11.23 12.76
CA ILE A 102 -9.47 11.12 12.59
C ILE A 102 -9.19 10.17 11.44
N TYR A 103 -8.41 10.65 10.48
CA TYR A 103 -8.07 9.95 9.26
C TYR A 103 -6.58 9.73 9.12
N GLN A 104 -6.20 8.73 8.33
CA GLN A 104 -4.84 8.48 7.89
C GLN A 104 -4.50 9.38 6.70
N THR A 105 -3.36 10.03 6.75
CA THR A 105 -2.90 11.01 5.73
C THR A 105 -2.51 10.42 4.37
N ILE A 106 -2.58 9.11 4.21
CA ILE A 106 -2.24 8.42 2.96
C ILE A 106 -3.47 8.42 2.07
N PRO A 107 -3.40 9.01 0.87
CA PRO A 107 -4.52 9.02 -0.05
C PRO A 107 -4.77 7.62 -0.63
N GLU A 108 -6.04 7.23 -0.68
CA GLU A 108 -6.52 6.02 -1.34
C GLU A 108 -7.37 6.40 -2.55
N GLN A 109 -7.18 5.68 -3.66
CA GLN A 109 -8.04 5.81 -4.83
C GLN A 109 -9.24 4.87 -4.66
N ALA A 110 -10.44 5.43 -4.70
CA ALA A 110 -11.68 4.67 -4.62
C ALA A 110 -12.55 4.92 -5.85
N SER A 111 -13.33 3.91 -6.24
CA SER A 111 -14.30 4.02 -7.33
C SER A 111 -15.70 4.05 -6.76
N ILE A 112 -16.34 5.22 -6.77
CA ILE A 112 -17.71 5.41 -6.26
C ILE A 112 -18.70 5.54 -7.41
N THR A 113 -19.97 5.21 -7.16
CA THR A 113 -21.05 5.40 -8.14
C THR A 113 -21.88 6.62 -7.76
N LEU A 114 -21.69 7.73 -8.48
CA LEU A 114 -22.45 8.96 -8.30
C LEU A 114 -23.47 9.10 -9.41
N ASN A 115 -24.76 9.16 -9.07
CA ASN A 115 -25.86 9.28 -10.04
C ASN A 115 -25.80 8.22 -11.16
N GLY A 116 -25.40 6.99 -10.83
CA GLY A 116 -25.26 5.88 -11.78
C GLY A 116 -24.00 5.91 -12.65
N THR A 117 -23.07 6.84 -12.42
CA THR A 117 -21.77 6.91 -13.11
C THR A 117 -20.64 6.53 -12.18
N HIS A 118 -19.73 5.66 -12.61
CA HIS A 118 -18.52 5.35 -11.87
C HIS A 118 -17.53 6.51 -11.96
N VAL A 119 -17.09 7.01 -10.80
CA VAL A 119 -16.15 8.12 -10.66
C VAL A 119 -15.01 7.67 -9.76
N SER A 120 -13.77 7.87 -10.22
CA SER A 120 -12.58 7.68 -9.39
C SER A 120 -12.40 8.92 -8.51
N VAL A 121 -12.39 8.71 -7.20
CA VAL A 121 -12.17 9.75 -6.19
C VAL A 121 -10.93 9.43 -5.37
N THR A 122 -10.25 10.47 -4.91
CA THR A 122 -9.18 10.33 -3.92
C THR A 122 -9.76 10.63 -2.54
N GLY A 123 -9.62 9.69 -1.62
CA GLY A 123 -10.10 9.82 -0.25
C GLY A 123 -9.05 9.43 0.78
N TYR A 124 -9.39 9.60 2.05
CA TYR A 124 -8.54 9.24 3.18
C TYR A 124 -9.28 8.30 4.11
N GLU A 125 -8.63 7.24 4.55
CA GLU A 125 -9.23 6.26 5.45
C GLU A 125 -9.45 6.84 6.84
N LEU A 126 -10.67 6.75 7.35
CA LEU A 126 -11.01 7.10 8.73
C LEU A 126 -10.64 5.96 9.65
N VAL A 127 -9.81 6.28 10.63
CA VAL A 127 -9.30 5.31 11.61
C VAL A 127 -9.96 5.47 12.98
N GLN A 128 -10.57 6.63 13.23
CA GLN A 128 -11.41 6.86 14.41
C GLN A 128 -12.53 7.85 14.07
N PHE A 129 -13.71 7.63 14.63
CA PHE A 129 -14.76 8.63 14.68
C PHE A 129 -15.57 8.55 15.98
N ALA A 130 -16.21 9.65 16.33
CA ALA A 130 -17.11 9.72 17.49
C ALA A 130 -18.44 10.35 17.09
N VAL A 131 -19.52 9.78 17.63
CA VAL A 131 -20.89 10.22 17.41
C VAL A 131 -21.36 10.91 18.70
N PRO A 132 -22.05 12.07 18.62
CA PRO A 132 -22.57 12.75 19.79
C PRO A 132 -23.59 11.88 20.54
N ALA A 133 -23.69 12.10 21.86
CA ALA A 133 -24.74 11.45 22.65
C ALA A 133 -26.12 11.92 22.16
N THR A 134 -27.05 10.98 22.02
CA THR A 134 -28.47 11.25 21.79
C THR A 134 -29.28 10.89 23.04
N TYR A 135 -30.57 11.25 23.07
CA TYR A 135 -31.44 10.89 24.20
C TYR A 135 -31.52 9.39 24.49
N GLN A 136 -31.21 8.55 23.50
CA GLN A 136 -31.30 7.09 23.59
C GLN A 136 -29.93 6.40 23.64
N HIS A 137 -28.88 7.06 23.14
CA HIS A 137 -27.54 6.47 23.03
C HIS A 137 -26.49 7.40 23.64
N PRO A 138 -25.60 6.91 24.51
CA PRO A 138 -24.47 7.70 25.00
C PRO A 138 -23.55 8.10 23.84
N ALA A 139 -22.62 9.03 24.09
CA ALA A 139 -21.58 9.31 23.12
C ALA A 139 -20.72 8.04 22.94
N GLU A 140 -20.54 7.62 21.70
CA GLU A 140 -19.79 6.42 21.35
C GLU A 140 -18.64 6.79 20.41
N SER A 141 -17.49 6.16 20.63
CA SER A 141 -16.31 6.32 19.81
C SER A 141 -15.92 4.98 19.22
N PHE A 142 -15.66 4.98 17.92
CA PHE A 142 -15.24 3.81 17.16
C PHE A 142 -13.83 4.05 16.65
N ALA A 143 -12.95 3.06 16.79
CA ALA A 143 -11.57 3.12 16.33
C ALA A 143 -11.17 1.80 15.64
N THR A 144 -10.21 1.88 14.73
CA THR A 144 -9.57 0.71 14.15
C THR A 144 -8.55 0.13 15.13
N THR A 145 -8.29 -1.17 15.01
CA THR A 145 -7.29 -1.86 15.86
C THR A 145 -5.90 -1.21 15.73
N GLU A 146 -5.53 -0.79 14.52
CA GLU A 146 -4.25 -0.14 14.22
C GLU A 146 -4.11 1.20 14.97
N TYR A 147 -5.16 2.01 14.99
CA TYR A 147 -5.15 3.30 15.67
C TYR A 147 -5.13 3.15 17.20
N GLU A 148 -5.85 2.17 17.75
CA GLU A 148 -5.81 1.87 19.19
C GLU A 148 -4.39 1.48 19.66
N GLN A 149 -3.64 0.75 18.84
CA GLN A 149 -2.27 0.33 19.15
C GLN A 149 -1.25 1.46 18.96
N HIS A 150 -1.49 2.35 17.99
CA HIS A 150 -0.53 3.37 17.57
C HIS A 150 -1.16 4.76 17.43
N PRO A 151 -1.77 5.39 18.47
CA PRO A 151 -2.55 6.62 18.33
C PRO A 151 -1.76 7.83 17.82
N GLN A 152 -0.42 7.80 17.90
CA GLN A 152 0.49 8.85 17.41
C GLN A 152 0.96 8.62 15.96
N GLY A 153 0.44 7.58 15.30
CA GLY A 153 0.96 7.07 14.04
C GLY A 153 2.04 6.01 14.24
N PHE A 154 2.44 5.37 13.15
CA PHE A 154 3.48 4.35 13.14
C PHE A 154 4.27 4.40 11.83
N TYR A 155 5.37 3.67 11.77
CA TYR A 155 6.17 3.54 10.56
C TYR A 155 5.93 2.17 9.93
N ASP A 156 5.31 2.12 8.74
CA ASP A 156 5.14 0.87 7.97
C ASP A 156 6.50 0.47 7.40
N ASN A 157 7.24 -0.33 8.16
CA ASN A 157 8.57 -0.78 7.80
C ASN A 157 8.53 -2.00 6.89
N ARG A 158 8.59 -1.77 5.58
CA ARG A 158 8.64 -2.84 4.58
C ARG A 158 10.02 -3.46 4.40
N TRP A 159 11.05 -2.92 5.05
CA TRP A 159 12.42 -3.45 4.96
C TRP A 159 12.57 -4.86 5.52
N VAL A 160 11.73 -5.27 6.48
CA VAL A 160 11.77 -6.66 6.98
C VAL A 160 11.40 -7.64 5.86
N GLY A 161 10.31 -7.37 5.14
CA GLY A 161 9.92 -8.17 3.97
C GLY A 161 10.93 -8.07 2.83
N ALA A 162 11.48 -6.87 2.58
CA ALA A 162 12.55 -6.67 1.60
C ALA A 162 13.81 -7.49 1.94
N GLY A 163 14.18 -7.56 3.22
CA GLY A 163 15.30 -8.33 3.73
C GLY A 163 15.14 -9.84 3.49
N ILE A 164 13.93 -10.36 3.66
CA ILE A 164 13.62 -11.77 3.33
C ILE A 164 13.80 -12.02 1.83
N LEU A 165 13.27 -11.14 0.97
CA LEU A 165 13.44 -11.24 -0.48
C LEU A 165 14.92 -11.22 -0.89
N TRP A 166 15.71 -10.33 -0.30
CA TRP A 166 17.15 -10.27 -0.50
C TRP A 166 17.86 -11.54 -0.06
N GLY A 167 17.54 -12.07 1.14
CA GLY A 167 18.11 -13.30 1.65
C GLY A 167 17.86 -14.48 0.72
N VAL A 168 16.63 -14.63 0.23
CA VAL A 168 16.27 -15.66 -0.75
C VAL A 168 17.02 -15.47 -2.07
N ALA A 169 17.12 -14.24 -2.56
CA ALA A 169 17.83 -13.95 -3.80
C ALA A 169 19.32 -14.27 -3.72
N LEU A 170 19.99 -13.88 -2.63
CA LEU A 170 21.40 -14.19 -2.39
C LEU A 170 21.65 -15.69 -2.24
N LEU A 171 20.78 -16.40 -1.53
CA LEU A 171 20.86 -17.86 -1.40
C LEU A 171 20.72 -18.52 -2.77
N PHE A 172 19.79 -18.04 -3.60
CA PHE A 172 19.58 -18.56 -4.95
C PHE A 172 20.79 -18.32 -5.88
N LEU A 173 21.39 -17.12 -5.81
CA LEU A 173 22.63 -16.83 -6.55
C LEU A 173 23.80 -17.68 -6.05
N ALA A 174 24.00 -17.79 -4.74
CA ALA A 174 25.04 -18.62 -4.15
C ALA A 174 24.90 -20.09 -4.57
N PHE A 175 23.68 -20.64 -4.52
CA PHE A 175 23.38 -21.99 -4.98
C PHE A 175 23.67 -22.17 -6.47
N SER A 176 23.38 -21.16 -7.29
CA SER A 176 23.68 -21.16 -8.73
C SER A 176 25.18 -21.20 -9.01
N PHE A 177 25.98 -20.45 -8.26
CA PHE A 177 27.44 -20.50 -8.34
C PHE A 177 28.00 -21.84 -7.85
N LEU A 178 27.45 -22.40 -6.77
CA LEU A 178 27.85 -23.70 -6.24
C LEU A 178 27.61 -24.83 -7.25
N LEU A 179 26.42 -24.88 -7.86
CA LEU A 179 26.08 -25.84 -8.92
C LEU A 179 27.05 -25.73 -10.10
N ARG A 180 27.41 -24.51 -10.51
CA ARG A 180 28.40 -24.31 -11.57
C ARG A 180 29.77 -24.90 -11.20
N ARG A 181 30.20 -24.76 -9.93
CA ARG A 181 31.46 -25.33 -9.45
C ARG A 181 31.44 -26.86 -9.45
N ILE A 182 30.33 -27.47 -9.03
CA ILE A 182 30.19 -28.93 -8.98
C ILE A 182 30.17 -29.51 -10.40
N LEU A 183 29.41 -28.91 -11.33
CA LEU A 183 29.32 -29.38 -12.72
C LEU A 183 30.60 -29.19 -13.54
N LYS A 184 31.46 -28.23 -13.16
CA LYS A 184 32.76 -28.00 -13.83
C LYS A 184 33.86 -28.96 -13.42
N LYS A 185 33.66 -29.80 -12.40
CA LYS A 185 34.60 -30.88 -12.08
C LYS A 185 34.47 -31.95 -13.17
N LYS A 186 35.18 -31.75 -14.29
CA LYS A 186 35.36 -32.79 -15.31
C LYS A 186 35.94 -34.01 -14.60
N PRO A 187 35.41 -35.22 -14.81
CA PRO A 187 36.10 -36.42 -14.39
C PRO A 187 37.49 -36.35 -15.04
N GLN A 188 38.54 -36.25 -14.23
CA GLN A 188 39.89 -36.47 -14.72
C GLN A 188 39.87 -37.86 -15.30
N ASP A 189 40.07 -37.95 -16.61
CA ASP A 189 40.18 -39.20 -17.34
C ASP A 189 41.21 -40.07 -16.63
N THR A 190 40.74 -41.02 -15.82
CA THR A 190 41.51 -42.17 -15.34
C THR A 190 41.81 -43.16 -16.48
N ALA A 191 41.75 -42.70 -17.73
CA ALA A 191 41.98 -43.47 -18.95
C ALA A 191 43.46 -43.68 -19.28
N SER A 192 44.42 -43.12 -18.52
CA SER A 192 45.85 -43.33 -18.75
C SER A 192 46.45 -44.59 -18.10
N VAL A 193 45.68 -45.40 -17.37
CA VAL A 193 46.24 -46.58 -16.63
C VAL A 193 46.17 -47.90 -17.41
N PHE A 194 45.48 -47.98 -18.56
CA PHE A 194 45.39 -49.23 -19.35
C PHE A 194 46.13 -49.21 -20.70
N GLN A 195 47.01 -48.24 -20.95
CA GLN A 195 47.82 -48.20 -22.18
C GLN A 195 49.26 -48.74 -21.99
N ASN A 196 49.41 -49.82 -21.21
CA ASN A 196 50.62 -50.64 -21.17
C ASN A 196 50.30 -52.01 -21.79
N GLY A 197 50.31 -52.10 -23.11
CA GLY A 197 50.09 -53.41 -23.75
C GLY A 197 49.86 -53.45 -25.26
N ALA A 198 50.40 -52.52 -26.06
CA ALA A 198 50.52 -52.74 -27.50
C ALA A 198 51.57 -51.82 -28.11
N SER A 199 52.78 -52.37 -28.25
CA SER A 199 53.85 -51.85 -29.08
C SER A 199 53.37 -51.68 -30.52
N SER A 200 53.28 -50.45 -31.04
CA SER A 200 53.44 -50.20 -32.47
C SER A 200 53.91 -48.77 -32.75
N LEU A 201 55.14 -48.71 -33.27
CA LEU A 201 55.74 -47.71 -34.17
C LEU A 201 55.34 -46.23 -34.00
N GLN A 202 56.23 -45.49 -33.34
CA GLN A 202 56.28 -44.04 -33.35
C GLN A 202 56.70 -43.51 -34.73
N VAL A 203 55.83 -42.72 -35.37
CA VAL A 203 56.21 -41.79 -36.43
C VAL A 203 56.50 -40.45 -35.78
N TYR A 204 57.79 -40.09 -35.75
CA TYR A 204 58.29 -38.83 -35.24
C TYR A 204 57.91 -37.72 -36.24
N THR A 205 56.97 -36.86 -35.88
CA THR A 205 56.81 -35.56 -36.56
C THR A 205 57.02 -34.47 -35.53
N SER A 206 58.09 -33.70 -35.72
CA SER A 206 58.50 -32.59 -34.87
C SER A 206 57.67 -31.35 -35.22
N PRO A 207 56.91 -30.76 -34.28
CA PRO A 207 56.46 -29.39 -34.45
C PRO A 207 57.54 -28.43 -33.94
N LEU A 208 57.90 -27.48 -34.81
CA LEU A 208 58.76 -26.34 -34.51
C LEU A 208 58.33 -25.64 -33.21
N GLN A 209 59.31 -25.42 -32.34
CA GLN A 209 59.21 -24.44 -31.27
C GLN A 209 59.33 -23.04 -31.88
N VAL A 210 58.27 -22.24 -31.74
CA VAL A 210 58.36 -20.79 -31.86
C VAL A 210 58.38 -20.23 -30.46
N SER A 211 59.55 -19.70 -30.11
CA SER A 211 59.87 -18.98 -28.89
C SER A 211 59.20 -17.60 -28.85
N ASP A 212 59.09 -17.10 -27.63
CA ASP A 212 58.94 -15.70 -27.24
C ASP A 212 57.56 -15.04 -27.40
N VAL A 213 57.01 -14.58 -26.27
CA VAL A 213 56.81 -13.13 -26.02
C VAL A 213 56.33 -12.91 -24.57
N SER A 214 57.19 -12.18 -23.86
CA SER A 214 56.97 -11.30 -22.70
C SER A 214 56.09 -11.75 -21.53
N THR A 215 56.79 -12.15 -20.46
CA THR A 215 56.46 -11.81 -19.08
C THR A 215 56.15 -10.31 -18.95
N MET A 216 54.90 -9.97 -18.67
CA MET A 216 54.49 -8.63 -18.29
C MET A 216 54.27 -8.60 -16.77
N ASP A 217 54.89 -7.59 -16.19
CA ASP A 217 55.29 -7.39 -14.80
C ASP A 217 54.10 -7.37 -13.83
N GLU A 218 54.33 -7.99 -12.68
CA GLU A 218 53.38 -8.18 -11.59
C GLU A 218 53.35 -6.88 -10.77
N GLY A 219 52.50 -5.94 -11.19
CA GLY A 219 52.27 -4.69 -10.46
C GLY A 219 51.58 -4.97 -9.12
N THR A 220 52.37 -4.97 -8.06
CA THR A 220 51.95 -4.99 -6.65
C THR A 220 51.04 -3.79 -6.37
N PHE A 221 49.74 -4.03 -6.29
CA PHE A 221 48.75 -3.01 -5.93
C PHE A 221 48.70 -2.88 -4.40
N ASP A 222 49.40 -1.89 -3.88
CA ASP A 222 49.51 -1.58 -2.46
C ASP A 222 48.21 -0.92 -1.96
N TRP A 223 47.38 -1.68 -1.25
CA TRP A 223 46.20 -1.17 -0.55
C TRP A 223 46.63 -0.50 0.76
N ASN A 224 47.39 0.60 0.66
CA ASN A 224 47.59 1.48 1.80
C ASN A 224 46.30 2.28 2.03
N LEU A 225 45.41 1.63 2.79
CA LEU A 225 44.18 2.18 3.32
C LEU A 225 44.56 3.30 4.30
N ALA A 226 44.56 4.54 3.79
CA ALA A 226 44.72 5.73 4.60
C ALA A 226 43.64 5.72 5.70
N ALA A 227 44.10 5.63 6.95
CA ALA A 227 43.29 5.82 8.12
C ALA A 227 42.64 7.21 8.04
N PHE A 228 41.33 7.24 7.85
CA PHE A 228 40.54 8.45 8.06
C PHE A 228 40.59 8.79 9.55
N PRO A 229 40.98 10.02 9.94
CA PRO A 229 40.84 10.47 11.32
C PRO A 229 39.35 10.60 11.67
N PRO A 230 38.96 10.35 12.93
CA PRO A 230 37.60 10.62 13.39
C PRO A 230 37.36 12.12 13.38
N GLU A 231 36.47 12.58 12.50
CA GLU A 231 35.96 13.94 12.49
C GLU A 231 34.94 14.07 13.64
N GLU A 232 35.45 14.45 14.83
CA GLU A 232 34.62 14.96 15.92
C GLU A 232 34.00 16.29 15.49
N ALA A 233 32.83 16.22 14.86
CA ALA A 233 31.97 17.37 14.67
C ALA A 233 31.27 17.69 15.99
N ALA A 234 31.92 18.51 16.81
CA ALA A 234 31.27 19.30 17.84
C ALA A 234 30.35 20.31 17.12
N LEU A 235 29.05 20.02 17.11
CA LEU A 235 28.02 20.99 16.73
C LEU A 235 27.75 21.87 17.95
N ASP A 236 28.33 23.07 17.94
CA ASP A 236 27.92 24.17 18.79
C ASP A 236 26.46 24.54 18.44
N GLU A 237 25.57 24.39 19.42
CA GLU A 237 24.19 24.91 19.38
C GLU A 237 24.24 26.45 19.37
N GLU A 238 24.31 27.03 18.17
CA GLU A 238 24.09 28.46 17.96
C GLU A 238 22.59 28.75 18.15
N GLN A 239 22.22 29.22 19.35
CA GLN A 239 20.89 29.74 19.66
C GLN A 239 20.63 31.01 18.83
N VAL A 240 19.98 30.83 17.67
CA VAL A 240 19.43 31.94 16.88
C VAL A 240 18.14 32.40 17.56
N ALA A 241 18.25 33.48 18.32
CA ALA A 241 17.11 34.24 18.82
C ALA A 241 16.39 34.92 17.65
N PHE A 242 15.20 34.44 17.32
CA PHE A 242 14.31 35.10 16.37
C PHE A 242 13.75 36.40 16.99
N PRO A 243 13.80 37.54 16.29
CA PRO A 243 13.13 38.76 16.73
C PRO A 243 11.60 38.61 16.55
N PRO A 244 10.79 39.29 17.40
CA PRO A 244 9.34 39.26 17.29
C PRO A 244 8.88 39.95 16.00
N GLU A 245 8.12 39.22 15.20
CA GLU A 245 7.45 39.71 14.00
C GLU A 245 6.19 40.49 14.43
N GLU A 246 6.30 41.82 14.46
CA GLU A 246 5.15 42.72 14.61
C GLU A 246 4.31 42.66 13.33
N THR A 247 3.20 41.93 13.38
CA THR A 247 2.20 41.93 12.32
C THR A 247 1.24 43.08 12.57
N GLU A 248 1.42 44.19 11.86
CA GLU A 248 0.40 45.24 11.74
C GLU A 248 -0.84 44.65 11.05
N LEU A 249 -1.95 44.64 11.79
CA LEU A 249 -3.28 44.25 11.34
C LEU A 249 -3.92 45.42 10.58
N ASP A 250 -4.00 45.29 9.25
CA ASP A 250 -4.83 46.16 8.42
C ASP A 250 -6.33 45.87 8.68
N GLU A 251 -6.98 46.69 9.50
CA GLU A 251 -8.38 46.54 9.94
C GLU A 251 -9.43 46.89 8.87
N ASP A 252 -9.07 47.34 7.67
CA ASP A 252 -10.01 48.04 6.79
C ASP A 252 -10.78 47.16 5.76
N SER A 253 -10.58 45.83 5.73
CA SER A 253 -11.26 44.97 4.73
C SER A 253 -12.57 44.30 5.21
N SER A 254 -12.92 44.46 6.48
CA SER A 254 -14.04 43.71 7.10
C SER A 254 -15.44 44.28 6.80
N ALA A 255 -15.54 45.53 6.32
CA ALA A 255 -16.82 46.22 6.17
C ALA A 255 -17.55 45.91 4.84
N LEU A 256 -16.85 45.47 3.79
CA LEU A 256 -17.44 45.22 2.47
C LEU A 256 -18.10 43.84 2.30
N SER A 257 -17.83 42.90 3.21
CA SER A 257 -18.35 41.51 3.13
C SER A 257 -19.79 41.37 3.63
N MET A 258 -20.19 42.14 4.65
CA MET A 258 -21.50 41.95 5.31
C MET A 258 -22.69 42.43 4.46
N GLU A 259 -22.50 43.44 3.60
CA GLU A 259 -23.57 43.95 2.74
C GLU A 259 -23.86 43.02 1.55
N GLU A 260 -22.84 42.33 1.02
CA GLU A 260 -23.03 41.33 -0.05
C GLU A 260 -23.71 40.05 0.48
N ILE A 261 -23.44 39.65 1.72
CA ILE A 261 -24.09 38.49 2.36
C ILE A 261 -25.59 38.77 2.60
N ALA A 262 -25.95 39.99 3.03
CA ALA A 262 -27.34 40.37 3.26
C ALA A 262 -28.18 40.41 1.95
N LEU A 263 -27.57 40.84 0.83
CA LEU A 263 -28.24 40.86 -0.47
C LEU A 263 -28.47 39.44 -1.04
N ARG A 264 -27.56 38.49 -0.79
CA ARG A 264 -27.74 37.10 -1.24
C ARG A 264 -28.86 36.38 -0.48
N GLN A 265 -28.98 36.57 0.85
CA GLN A 265 -30.05 35.97 1.64
C GLN A 265 -31.45 36.42 1.19
N LYS A 266 -31.62 37.69 0.84
CA LYS A 266 -32.92 38.24 0.40
C LYS A 266 -33.39 37.68 -0.95
N SER A 267 -32.47 37.22 -1.80
CA SER A 267 -32.80 36.63 -3.11
C SER A 267 -33.27 35.17 -3.03
N ALA A 268 -32.82 34.41 -2.01
CA ALA A 268 -33.23 33.01 -1.83
C ALA A 268 -34.69 32.87 -1.39
N ASP A 269 -35.19 33.83 -0.60
CA ASP A 269 -36.53 33.76 0.01
C ASP A 269 -37.68 33.96 -1.02
N ILE A 270 -37.40 34.64 -2.14
CA ILE A 270 -38.38 34.87 -3.21
C ILE A 270 -38.63 33.60 -4.04
N THR A 271 -37.65 32.68 -4.11
CA THR A 271 -37.75 31.48 -4.93
C THR A 271 -38.58 30.39 -4.24
N THR A 272 -38.47 30.27 -2.92
CA THR A 272 -39.22 29.29 -2.11
C THR A 272 -40.73 29.56 -2.12
N LYS A 273 -41.13 30.83 -2.15
CA LYS A 273 -42.56 31.21 -2.12
C LYS A 273 -43.31 30.89 -3.41
N ARG A 274 -42.61 30.59 -4.52
CA ARG A 274 -43.23 30.27 -5.81
C ARG A 274 -43.48 28.78 -6.05
N MET A 275 -42.90 27.89 -5.25
CA MET A 275 -43.07 26.43 -5.40
C MET A 275 -44.20 25.84 -4.55
N ALA A 276 -44.75 26.58 -3.59
CA ALA A 276 -45.81 26.09 -2.69
C ALA A 276 -47.25 26.10 -3.27
N VAL A 277 -47.46 26.52 -4.53
CA VAL A 277 -48.80 26.73 -5.09
C VAL A 277 -49.32 25.54 -5.93
N HIS A 278 -48.58 24.44 -6.07
CA HIS A 278 -48.94 23.35 -6.99
C HIS A 278 -48.84 21.91 -6.42
N SER A 279 -49.26 21.68 -5.18
CA SER A 279 -49.47 20.32 -4.65
C SER A 279 -50.94 20.06 -4.29
N VAL A 280 -51.68 19.54 -5.28
CA VAL A 280 -53.03 18.97 -5.10
C VAL A 280 -52.92 17.65 -4.32
N PRO A 281 -53.64 17.46 -3.19
CA PRO A 281 -53.52 16.24 -2.39
C PRO A 281 -54.26 15.07 -3.03
N LYS A 282 -53.53 14.00 -3.40
CA LYS A 282 -54.13 12.71 -3.78
C LYS A 282 -54.57 11.93 -2.53
N ARG A 283 -55.84 11.56 -2.55
CA ARG A 283 -56.59 10.80 -1.54
C ARG A 283 -55.95 9.41 -1.26
N PRO A 284 -55.75 9.00 0.00
CA PRO A 284 -55.32 7.64 0.31
C PRO A 284 -56.49 6.66 0.24
N THR A 285 -56.36 5.63 -0.60
CA THR A 285 -57.29 4.51 -0.67
C THR A 285 -57.03 3.58 0.52
N GLN A 286 -57.96 3.61 1.46
CA GLN A 286 -58.05 2.75 2.62
C GLN A 286 -58.37 1.31 2.18
N ARG A 287 -57.46 0.35 2.41
CA ARG A 287 -57.77 -1.09 2.30
C ARG A 287 -57.30 -1.80 3.56
N ASN A 288 -58.27 -2.02 4.46
CA ASN A 288 -58.16 -2.82 5.68
C ASN A 288 -58.63 -4.28 5.39
N PRO A 289 -58.60 -5.22 6.34
CA PRO A 289 -57.61 -6.28 6.44
C PRO A 289 -58.26 -7.69 6.34
N SER A 290 -57.46 -8.75 6.23
CA SER A 290 -57.94 -10.08 6.60
C SER A 290 -56.78 -10.99 7.02
N SER A 291 -56.68 -11.19 8.33
CA SER A 291 -56.54 -12.48 9.02
C SER A 291 -55.84 -13.63 8.28
N HIS A 292 -54.76 -14.18 8.85
CA HIS A 292 -54.79 -15.59 9.27
C HIS A 292 -53.56 -16.05 10.08
N LYS A 293 -53.89 -16.65 11.24
CA LYS A 293 -53.31 -17.87 11.84
C LYS A 293 -51.83 -17.87 12.32
N LEU A 294 -51.73 -17.65 13.63
CA LEU A 294 -51.05 -18.50 14.61
C LEU A 294 -50.56 -19.87 14.06
N SER A 295 -49.26 -20.14 14.21
CA SER A 295 -48.76 -21.51 14.37
C SER A 295 -47.61 -21.54 15.38
N ARG A 296 -47.89 -22.19 16.52
CA ARG A 296 -46.94 -22.57 17.57
C ARG A 296 -46.15 -23.79 17.09
N SER A 297 -44.82 -23.82 17.29
CA SER A 297 -44.07 -25.09 17.45
C SER A 297 -42.68 -24.80 18.04
N ARG A 298 -42.54 -24.96 19.35
CA ARG A 298 -41.84 -26.07 20.04
C ARG A 298 -40.33 -25.85 20.23
N LEU A 299 -39.99 -25.53 21.48
CA LEU A 299 -38.75 -25.90 22.13
C LEU A 299 -38.39 -27.37 21.87
N LYS A 300 -37.12 -27.61 21.56
CA LYS A 300 -36.42 -28.82 21.98
C LYS A 300 -35.08 -28.42 22.58
N THR A 301 -34.99 -28.61 23.88
CA THR A 301 -33.78 -28.73 24.68
C THR A 301 -33.06 -30.03 24.31
N TYR A 302 -31.74 -29.97 24.16
CA TYR A 302 -30.78 -31.01 24.54
C TYR A 302 -29.49 -30.34 24.99
#